data_AF-A0A9X9LV75-F1
#
_entry.id   AF-A0A9X9LV75-F1
#
_cell.length_a   1.000
_cell.length_b   1.000
_cell.length_c   1.000
_cell.angle_alpha   90.00
_cell.angle_beta   90.00
_cell.angle_gamma   90.00
#
_symmetry.space_group_name_H-M   'P 1'
#
loop_
_entity.id
_entity.type
_entity.pdbx_description
1 polymer ?
#
loop_
_entity_poly.entity_id
_entity_poly.type
_entity_poly.pdbx_seq_one_letter_code
_entity_poly.pdbx_strand_id
1 'polypeptide(L)'
;MLLQKMLKKLRDEGHRVLIFSQMTKMLDLLEDFLEYEGYKYERIDGGITGGLRQEAIDRFNAPGAQQFCFLLSTRAGGLGINLAT
;
A
#
# COMPACT_ATOMS: atom_id res chain seq x y z
N MET A 1 -6.55 -16.24 -5.31
CA MET A 1 -8.03 -16.20 -5.10
C MET A 1 -8.48 -15.97 -3.64
N LEU A 2 -7.63 -16.04 -2.60
CA LEU A 2 -8.03 -15.63 -1.24
C LEU A 2 -7.89 -14.12 -1.03
N LEU A 3 -6.70 -13.57 -1.32
CA LEU A 3 -6.40 -12.14 -1.17
C LEU A 3 -7.42 -11.27 -1.93
N GLN A 4 -7.72 -11.62 -3.19
CA GLN A 4 -8.73 -10.94 -4.00
C GLN A 4 -10.10 -10.88 -3.32
N LYS A 5 -10.58 -12.00 -2.74
CA LYS A 5 -11.85 -12.04 -2.02
C LYS A 5 -11.84 -11.17 -0.77
N MET A 6 -10.74 -11.19 -0.02
CA MET A 6 -10.56 -10.35 1.17
C MET A 6 -10.53 -8.86 0.80
N LEU A 7 -9.75 -8.48 -0.20
CA LEU A 7 -9.64 -7.09 -0.65
C LEU A 7 -10.94 -6.56 -1.21
N LYS A 8 -11.68 -7.37 -1.98
CA LYS A 8 -13.02 -7.00 -2.45
C LYS A 8 -13.95 -6.66 -1.28
N LYS A 9 -14.04 -7.55 -0.29
CA LYS A 9 -14.85 -7.31 0.91
C LYS A 9 -14.43 -6.05 1.65
N LEU A 10 -13.12 -5.87 1.90
CA LEU A 10 -12.59 -4.71 2.61
C LEU A 10 -12.87 -3.40 1.86
N ARG A 11 -12.81 -3.40 0.53
CA ARG A 11 -13.15 -2.23 -0.29
C ARG A 11 -14.64 -1.90 -0.20
N ASP A 12 -15.51 -2.90 -0.30
CA ASP A 12 -16.95 -2.72 -0.22
C ASP A 12 -17.38 -2.19 1.16
N GLU A 13 -16.63 -2.53 2.22
CA GLU A 13 -16.82 -2.05 3.60
C GLU A 13 -16.14 -0.68 3.86
N GLY A 14 -15.45 -0.10 2.88
CA GLY A 14 -14.80 1.21 3.01
C GLY A 14 -13.50 1.21 3.81
N HIS A 15 -12.90 0.03 4.03
CA HIS A 15 -11.61 -0.08 4.71
C HIS A 15 -10.44 0.31 3.80
N ARG A 16 -9.30 0.60 4.42
CA ARG A 16 -8.00 0.77 3.75
C ARG A 16 -7.04 -0.30 4.24
N VAL A 17 -6.14 -0.76 3.37
CA VAL A 17 -5.33 -1.95 3.63
C VAL A 17 -3.85 -1.64 3.57
N LEU A 18 -3.12 -2.08 4.59
CA LEU A 18 -1.66 -2.08 4.61
C LEU A 18 -1.16 -3.50 4.35
N ILE A 19 -0.32 -3.69 3.35
CA ILE A 19 0.23 -5.00 2.99
C ILE A 19 1.74 -4.97 3.20
N PHE A 20 2.22 -5.84 4.10
CA PHE A 20 3.64 -5.95 4.41
C PHE A 20 4.26 -7.17 3.70
N SER A 21 5.43 -6.98 3.12
CA SER A 21 6.24 -8.08 2.58
C SER A 21 7.71 -7.94 3.01
N GLN A 22 8.39 -9.06 3.20
CA GLN A 22 9.85 -9.07 3.38
C GLN A 22 10.58 -9.00 2.03
N MET A 23 9.97 -9.45 0.95
CA MET A 23 10.56 -9.51 -0.39
C MET A 23 9.98 -8.41 -1.28
N THR A 24 10.83 -7.56 -1.85
CA THR A 24 10.41 -6.50 -2.79
C THR A 24 9.81 -7.08 -4.06
N LYS A 25 10.32 -8.21 -4.56
CA LYS A 25 9.73 -8.93 -5.70
C LYS A 25 8.27 -9.35 -5.48
N MET A 26 7.89 -9.61 -4.23
CA MET A 26 6.49 -9.90 -3.92
C MET A 26 5.63 -8.63 -3.96
N LEU A 27 6.22 -7.46 -3.65
CA LEU A 27 5.53 -6.18 -3.85
C LEU A 27 5.30 -5.92 -5.34
N ASP A 28 6.28 -6.21 -6.20
CA ASP A 28 6.13 -6.09 -7.66
C ASP A 28 4.93 -6.93 -8.16
N LEU A 29 4.82 -8.20 -7.72
CA LEU A 29 3.68 -9.05 -8.07
C LEU A 29 2.34 -8.56 -7.50
N LEU A 30 2.37 -7.90 -6.33
CA LEU A 30 1.17 -7.30 -5.74
C LEU A 30 0.75 -6.05 -6.49
N GLU A 31 1.69 -5.25 -7.00
CA GLU A 31 1.41 -4.11 -7.87
C GLU A 31 0.66 -4.56 -9.12
N ASP A 32 1.22 -5.51 -9.88
CA ASP A 32 0.57 -6.08 -11.08
C ASP A 32 -0.86 -6.57 -10.78
N PHE A 33 -1.03 -7.25 -9.63
CA PHE A 33 -2.33 -7.73 -9.19
C PHE A 33 -3.31 -6.60 -8.83
N LEU A 34 -2.85 -5.56 -8.11
CA LEU A 34 -3.70 -4.43 -7.75
C LEU A 34 -4.06 -3.58 -8.97
N GLU A 35 -3.14 -3.39 -9.92
CA GLU A 35 -3.39 -2.73 -11.20
C GLU A 35 -4.44 -3.50 -12.02
N TYR A 36 -4.29 -4.83 -12.13
CA TYR A 36 -5.26 -5.69 -12.80
C TYR A 36 -6.68 -5.59 -12.21
N GLU A 37 -6.80 -5.53 -10.88
CA GLU A 37 -8.08 -5.36 -10.19
C GLU A 37 -8.59 -3.91 -10.17
N GLY A 38 -7.80 -2.94 -10.65
CA GLY A 38 -8.14 -1.52 -10.67
C GLY A 38 -8.13 -0.86 -9.28
N TYR A 39 -7.33 -1.38 -8.35
CA TYR A 39 -7.14 -0.78 -7.03
C TYR A 39 -5.98 0.22 -7.05
N LYS A 40 -6.24 1.47 -6.64
CA LYS A 40 -5.18 2.47 -6.46
C LYS A 40 -4.37 2.17 -5.19
N TYR A 41 -3.07 2.37 -5.25
CA TYR A 41 -2.17 2.09 -4.13
C TYR A 41 -0.99 3.05 -4.07
N GLU A 42 -0.29 3.05 -2.94
CA GLU A 42 1.06 3.60 -2.77
C GLU A 42 2.03 2.47 -2.40
N ARG A 43 3.33 2.66 -2.66
CA ARG A 43 4.38 1.70 -2.29
C ARG A 43 5.54 2.41 -1.61
N ILE A 44 6.06 1.83 -0.53
CA ILE A 44 7.34 2.20 0.07
C ILE A 44 8.18 0.94 0.32
N ASP A 45 9.37 0.92 -0.25
CA ASP A 45 10.41 -0.05 0.07
C ASP A 45 11.78 0.60 0.34
N GLY A 46 12.83 -0.21 0.44
CA GLY A 46 14.18 0.24 0.74
C GLY A 46 14.86 1.03 -0.39
N GLY A 47 14.32 1.03 -1.61
CA GLY A 47 14.85 1.78 -2.74
C GLY A 47 14.30 3.22 -2.84
N ILE A 48 13.22 3.53 -2.13
CA ILE A 48 12.58 4.85 -2.19
C ILE A 48 13.29 5.83 -1.24
N THR A 49 13.68 6.98 -1.79
CA THR A 49 14.34 8.07 -1.05
C THR A 49 13.39 8.78 -0.09
N GLY A 50 13.93 9.49 0.91
CA GLY A 50 13.14 10.11 1.98
C GLY A 50 12.05 11.09 1.51
N GLY A 51 12.32 11.92 0.50
CA GLY A 51 11.34 12.87 -0.03
C GLY A 51 10.14 12.17 -0.66
N LEU A 52 10.39 11.26 -1.62
CA LEU A 52 9.36 10.47 -2.28
C LEU A 52 8.57 9.60 -1.29
N ARG A 53 9.24 9.10 -0.25
CA ARG A 53 8.60 8.38 0.85
C ARG A 53 7.56 9.25 1.55
N GLN A 54 7.92 10.48 1.93
CA GLN A 54 7.00 11.38 2.63
C GLN A 54 5.82 11.76 1.73
N GLU A 55 6.07 12.03 0.45
CA GLU A 55 4.99 12.33 -0.50
C GLU A 55 3.99 11.18 -0.65
N ALA A 56 4.45 9.92 -0.66
CA ALA A 56 3.56 8.76 -0.68
C ALA A 56 2.71 8.64 0.58
N ILE A 57 3.30 8.92 1.75
CA ILE A 57 2.58 8.97 3.03
C ILE A 57 1.52 10.08 3.01
N ASP A 58 1.88 11.27 2.56
CA ASP A 58 0.99 12.43 2.52
C ASP A 58 -0.17 12.21 1.56
N ARG A 59 0.09 11.63 0.37
CA ARG A 59 -0.97 11.24 -0.58
C ARG A 59 -1.91 10.22 0.02
N PHE A 60 -1.39 9.26 0.79
CA PHE A 60 -2.23 8.26 1.43
C PHE A 60 -3.03 8.86 2.60
N ASN A 61 -2.47 9.74 3.42
CA ASN A 61 -3.18 10.36 4.55
C ASN A 61 -4.09 11.53 4.12
N ALA A 62 -4.03 11.97 2.86
CA ALA A 62 -4.81 13.11 2.38
C ALA A 62 -6.33 12.87 2.57
N PRO A 63 -7.09 13.90 2.97
CA PRO A 63 -8.55 13.82 3.00
C PRO A 63 -9.11 13.42 1.63
N GLY A 64 -9.91 12.37 1.59
CA GLY A 64 -10.49 11.86 0.33
C GLY A 64 -9.48 11.13 -0.57
N ALA A 65 -8.33 10.69 -0.03
CA ALA A 65 -7.37 9.86 -0.76
C ALA A 65 -8.07 8.66 -1.41
N GLN A 66 -7.76 8.43 -2.69
CA GLN A 66 -8.37 7.35 -3.47
C GLN A 66 -7.59 6.03 -3.36
N GLN A 67 -6.40 6.06 -2.76
CA GLN A 67 -5.54 4.90 -2.59
C GLN A 67 -6.10 3.96 -1.51
N PHE A 68 -6.49 2.77 -1.97
CA PHE A 68 -7.08 1.71 -1.17
C PHE A 68 -6.03 0.88 -0.43
N CYS A 69 -4.90 0.60 -1.09
CA CYS A 69 -3.81 -0.21 -0.53
C CYS A 69 -2.53 0.61 -0.32
N PHE A 70 -1.74 0.25 0.69
CA PHE A 70 -0.36 0.69 0.86
C PHE A 70 0.56 -0.53 0.94
N LEU A 71 1.48 -0.66 -0.01
CA LEU A 71 2.48 -1.73 -0.08
C LEU A 71 3.75 -1.32 0.68
N LEU A 72 4.13 -2.11 1.67
CA LEU A 72 5.27 -1.81 2.55
C LEU A 72 6.25 -2.97 2.56
N SER A 73 7.52 -2.69 2.30
CA SER A 73 8.56 -3.63 2.72
C SER A 73 8.66 -3.59 4.25
N THR A 74 8.83 -4.74 4.91
CA THR A 74 8.86 -4.81 6.38
C THR A 74 9.99 -3.96 6.96
N ARG A 75 11.14 -3.89 6.27
CA ARG A 75 12.25 -3.01 6.62
C ARG A 75 11.88 -1.54 6.56
N ALA A 76 11.11 -1.11 5.55
CA ALA A 76 10.68 0.28 5.44
C ALA A 76 9.55 0.63 6.42
N GLY A 77 8.62 -0.31 6.66
CA GLY A 77 7.52 -0.17 7.61
C GLY A 77 7.97 -0.08 9.07
N GLY A 78 9.05 -0.77 9.44
CA GLY A 78 9.58 -0.80 10.80
C GLY A 78 10.32 0.46 11.27
N LEU A 79 10.45 1.49 10.42
CA LEU A 79 11.24 2.70 10.69
C LEU A 79 10.42 3.91 11.18
N GLY A 80 9.15 3.70 11.59
CA GLY A 80 8.31 4.77 12.14
C GLY A 80 7.57 5.57 11.06
N ILE A 81 6.73 4.88 10.28
CA ILE A 81 5.79 5.51 9.34
C ILE A 81 4.49 5.84 10.10
N ASN A 82 4.00 7.07 10.00
CA ASN A 82 2.70 7.46 10.54
C ASN A 82 1.61 7.42 9.45
N LEU A 83 0.82 6.35 9.46
CA LEU A 83 -0.36 6.20 8.61
C LEU A 83 -1.59 6.42 9.48
N ALA A 84 -1.92 7.69 9.70
CA ALA A 84 -3.13 8.10 10.37
C ALA A 84 -4.10 8.58 9.30
N THR A 85 -4.91 7.65 8.80
CA THR A 85 -5.91 7.88 7.75
C THR A 85 -7.29 8.11 8.32
#